data_AF-A0A1Y1UXI7-F1
#
_entry.id   AF-A0A1Y1UXI7-F1
#
_cell.length_a   1.000
_cell.length_b   1.000
_cell.length_c   1.000
_cell.angle_alpha   90.00
_cell.angle_beta   90.00
_cell.angle_gamma   90.00
#
_symmetry.space_group_name_H-M   'P 1'
#
loop_
_entity.id
_entity.type
_entity.pdbx_description
1 polymer ?
#
loop_
_entity_poly.entity_id
_entity_poly.type
_entity_poly.pdbx_seq_one_letter_code
_entity_poly.pdbx_strand_id
1 'polypeptide(L)'
;MVDATKVKRDLPYLCDYGKDIDSWMEDFISVMEIHDIQEPSRIFVWLKVAVEADIKNVLKSLCTSHNNVKRYPNYKEVQSAIEDYLEIKSGDKCSVLKTLKIKQNETIKSFNYKYLTLYHRLERDFMKIISVDDYLNSIKKRVYPHSQVILAECETLSEAFKVAEKAEKAERRTIKS
;
A
#
# COMPACT_ATOMS: atom_id res chain seq x y z
N MET A 1 20.16 -10.05 17.35
CA MET A 1 20.76 -9.73 16.03
C MET A 1 19.70 -10.04 14.98
N VAL A 2 19.33 -9.07 14.15
CA VAL A 2 18.32 -9.27 13.09
C VAL A 2 18.90 -10.23 12.04
N ASP A 3 18.15 -11.28 11.69
CA ASP A 3 18.54 -12.25 10.68
C ASP A 3 18.34 -11.64 9.28
N ALA A 4 19.43 -11.16 8.67
CA ALA A 4 19.41 -10.51 7.37
C ALA A 4 18.82 -11.40 6.26
N THR A 5 18.93 -12.72 6.38
CA THR A 5 18.37 -13.68 5.43
C THR A 5 16.85 -13.70 5.48
N LYS A 6 16.27 -13.61 6.68
CA LYS A 6 14.81 -13.51 6.86
C LYS A 6 14.29 -12.17 6.34
N VAL A 7 14.93 -11.06 6.69
CA VAL A 7 14.53 -9.73 6.20
C VAL A 7 14.55 -9.70 4.67
N LYS A 8 15.61 -10.21 4.04
CA LYS A 8 15.73 -10.23 2.58
C LYS A 8 14.64 -11.05 1.89
N ARG A 9 14.19 -12.14 2.51
CA ARG A 9 13.11 -12.98 1.98
C ARG A 9 11.76 -12.28 2.06
N ASP A 10 11.54 -11.53 3.14
CA ASP A 10 10.26 -10.86 3.40
C ASP A 10 10.19 -9.45 2.77
N LEU A 11 11.31 -8.96 2.23
CA LEU A 11 11.45 -7.62 1.67
C LEU A 11 10.56 -7.42 0.42
N PRO A 12 9.74 -6.35 0.36
CA PRO A 12 8.98 -6.02 -0.84
C PRO A 12 9.89 -5.29 -1.84
N TYR A 13 10.03 -5.85 -3.04
CA TYR A 13 10.78 -5.22 -4.12
C TYR A 13 9.88 -4.28 -4.92
N LEU A 14 10.37 -3.08 -5.21
CA LEU A 14 9.61 -2.02 -5.88
C LEU A 14 9.09 -2.45 -7.26
N CYS A 15 9.88 -3.24 -8.01
CA CYS A 15 9.48 -3.77 -9.31
C CYS A 15 8.15 -4.52 -9.29
N ASP A 16 7.78 -5.13 -8.16
CA ASP A 16 6.55 -5.92 -8.02
C ASP A 16 5.29 -5.06 -7.85
N TYR A 17 5.46 -3.75 -7.62
CA TYR A 17 4.37 -2.80 -7.37
C TYR A 17 4.13 -1.85 -8.54
N GLY A 18 5.09 -1.72 -9.46
CA GLY A 18 5.01 -0.80 -10.60
C GLY A 18 4.82 0.65 -10.13
N LYS A 19 3.63 1.21 -10.35
CA LYS A 19 3.30 2.61 -9.97
C LYS A 19 2.67 2.75 -8.57
N ASP A 20 2.41 1.65 -7.87
CA ASP A 20 1.81 1.66 -6.53
C ASP A 20 2.87 1.88 -5.43
N ILE A 21 3.49 3.07 -5.45
CA ILE A 21 4.56 3.44 -4.52
C ILE A 21 4.05 3.52 -3.08
N ASP A 22 2.80 3.97 -2.91
CA ASP A 22 2.13 4.05 -1.62
C ASP A 22 2.05 2.67 -0.93
N SER A 23 1.58 1.64 -1.63
CA SER A 23 1.49 0.30 -1.06
C SER A 23 2.87 -0.33 -0.85
N TRP A 24 3.82 -0.09 -1.76
CA TRP A 24 5.19 -0.58 -1.59
C TRP A 24 5.82 -0.02 -0.32
N MET A 25 5.66 1.29 -0.07
CA MET A 25 6.21 1.93 1.12
C MET A 25 5.56 1.41 2.40
N GLU A 26 4.25 1.18 2.41
CA GLU A 26 3.53 0.59 3.55
C GLU A 26 4.02 -0.83 3.86
N ASP A 27 4.10 -1.69 2.84
CA ASP A 27 4.60 -3.06 3.01
C ASP A 27 6.09 -3.04 3.44
N PHE A 28 6.90 -2.09 2.94
CA PHE A 28 8.30 -1.93 3.35
C PHE A 28 8.42 -1.53 4.83
N ILE A 29 7.66 -0.52 5.27
CA ILE A 29 7.63 -0.07 6.66
C ILE A 29 7.21 -1.21 7.58
N SER A 30 6.17 -1.95 7.21
CA SER A 30 5.69 -3.10 7.98
C SER A 30 6.78 -4.17 8.17
N VAL A 31 7.57 -4.46 7.13
CA VAL A 31 8.69 -5.40 7.24
C VAL A 31 9.79 -4.87 8.17
N MET A 32 10.11 -3.57 8.11
CA MET A 32 11.07 -2.98 9.06
C MET A 32 10.59 -3.10 10.51
N GLU A 33 9.29 -2.87 10.76
CA GLU A 33 8.68 -3.00 12.08
C GLU A 33 8.68 -4.46 12.59
N ILE A 34 8.26 -5.41 11.76
CA ILE A 34 8.22 -6.85 12.10
C ILE A 34 9.59 -7.37 12.50
N HIS A 35 10.65 -6.88 11.84
CA HIS A 35 12.02 -7.29 12.10
C HIS A 35 12.76 -6.39 13.10
N ASP A 36 12.05 -5.47 13.77
CA ASP A 36 12.58 -4.54 14.78
C ASP A 36 13.79 -3.71 14.27
N ILE A 37 13.66 -3.16 13.06
CA ILE A 37 14.67 -2.34 12.40
C ILE A 37 14.26 -0.87 12.49
N GLN A 38 14.74 -0.18 13.52
CA GLN A 38 14.40 1.23 13.78
C GLN A 38 15.52 2.21 13.42
N GLU A 39 16.77 1.74 13.27
CA GLU A 39 17.90 2.61 13.00
C GLU A 39 17.86 3.15 11.55
N PRO A 40 17.86 4.49 11.34
CA PRO A 40 17.75 5.07 10.00
C PRO A 40 18.82 4.60 9.02
N SER A 41 20.03 4.36 9.52
CA SER A 41 21.14 3.85 8.71
C SER A 41 20.85 2.45 8.16
N ARG A 42 20.23 1.58 8.97
CA ARG A 42 19.89 0.20 8.64
C ARG A 42 18.65 0.13 7.75
N ILE A 43 17.64 0.97 8.04
CA ILE A 43 16.48 1.15 7.15
C ILE A 43 16.96 1.56 5.75
N PHE A 44 17.89 2.51 5.67
CA PHE A 44 18.44 2.97 4.39
C PHE A 44 19.23 1.88 3.63
N VAL A 45 19.89 0.96 4.33
CA VAL A 45 20.49 -0.22 3.68
C VAL A 45 19.42 -1.07 3.00
N TRP A 46 18.33 -1.38 3.70
CA TRP A 46 17.24 -2.19 3.16
C TRP A 46 16.45 -1.49 2.05
N LEU A 47 16.24 -0.17 2.15
CA LEU A 47 15.65 0.63 1.07
C LEU A 47 16.42 0.45 -0.24
N LYS A 48 17.76 0.53 -0.19
CA LYS A 48 18.60 0.31 -1.39
C LYS A 48 18.59 -1.14 -1.88
N VAL A 49 18.22 -2.11 -1.05
CA VAL A 49 18.07 -3.51 -1.50
C VAL A 49 16.72 -3.72 -2.18
N ALA A 50 15.69 -3.03 -1.70
CA ALA A 50 14.31 -3.14 -2.17
C ALA A 50 14.02 -2.44 -3.51
N VAL A 51 14.96 -1.67 -4.07
CA VAL A 51 14.76 -0.88 -5.30
C VAL A 51 15.78 -1.21 -6.39
N GLU A 52 15.48 -0.78 -7.61
CA GLU A 52 16.27 -0.91 -8.83
C GLU A 52 17.56 -0.06 -8.78
N ALA A 53 18.53 -0.40 -9.63
CA ALA A 53 19.88 0.17 -9.56
C ALA A 53 19.93 1.69 -9.82
N ASP A 54 19.07 2.19 -10.68
CA ASP A 54 18.87 3.61 -10.98
C ASP A 54 18.25 4.36 -9.79
N ILE A 55 17.19 3.82 -9.19
CA ILE A 55 16.52 4.39 -8.01
C ILE A 55 17.47 4.40 -6.80
N LYS A 56 18.38 3.42 -6.67
CA LYS A 56 19.43 3.47 -5.62
C LYS A 56 20.25 4.75 -5.67
N ASN A 57 20.49 5.32 -6.85
CA ASN A 57 21.26 6.55 -6.97
C ASN A 57 20.44 7.77 -6.54
N VAL A 58 19.14 7.80 -6.87
CA VAL A 58 18.17 8.78 -6.34
C VAL A 58 18.15 8.75 -4.82
N LEU A 59 18.08 7.56 -4.21
CA LEU A 59 18.09 7.43 -2.75
C LEU A 59 19.41 7.89 -2.13
N LYS A 60 20.55 7.63 -2.78
CA LYS A 60 21.87 8.09 -2.29
C LYS A 60 21.97 9.61 -2.27
N SER A 61 21.42 10.32 -3.26
CA SER A 61 21.47 11.79 -3.29
C SER A 61 20.65 12.45 -2.18
N LEU A 62 19.71 11.73 -1.56
CA LEU A 62 18.97 12.22 -0.40
C LEU A 62 19.77 12.19 0.91
N CYS A 63 20.86 11.42 0.98
CA CYS A 63 21.73 11.41 2.14
C CYS A 63 22.58 12.69 2.17
N THR A 64 22.44 13.48 3.23
CA THR A 64 23.27 14.68 3.43
C THR A 64 24.28 14.46 4.56
N SER A 65 25.36 15.23 4.54
CA SER A 65 26.38 15.24 5.59
C SER A 65 26.63 16.68 6.01
N HIS A 66 26.58 16.94 7.31
CA HIS A 66 26.92 18.23 7.90
C HIS A 66 27.77 18.00 9.15
N ASN A 67 28.95 18.62 9.24
CA ASN A 67 29.90 18.43 10.35
C ASN A 67 30.22 16.96 10.67
N ASN A 68 30.44 16.13 9.64
CA ASN A 68 30.65 14.67 9.75
C ASN A 68 29.46 13.87 10.33
N VAL A 69 28.31 14.51 10.53
CA VAL A 69 27.07 13.83 10.91
C VAL A 69 26.28 13.54 9.65
N LYS A 70 26.05 12.25 9.39
CA LYS A 70 25.27 11.79 8.25
C LYS A 70 23.79 11.77 8.59
N ARG A 71 22.99 12.49 7.81
CA ARG A 71 21.53 12.45 7.87
C ARG A 71 21.00 11.49 6.81
N TYR A 72 20.13 10.58 7.24
CA TYR A 72 19.37 9.69 6.35
C TYR A 72 17.99 10.28 6.05
N PRO A 73 17.43 10.03 4.85
CA PRO A 73 16.10 10.51 4.50
C PRO A 73 15.03 9.78 5.31
N ASN A 74 13.91 10.46 5.57
CA ASN A 74 12.72 9.83 6.13
C ASN A 74 11.85 9.18 5.02
N TYR A 75 10.85 8.39 5.40
CA TYR A 75 9.99 7.67 4.44
C TYR A 75 9.28 8.59 3.45
N LYS A 76 8.86 9.80 3.86
CA LYS A 76 8.21 10.76 2.96
C LYS A 76 9.19 11.29 1.91
N GLU A 77 10.41 11.63 2.31
CA GLU A 77 11.46 12.08 1.39
C GLU A 77 11.82 11.00 0.37
N VAL A 78 11.90 9.75 0.82
CA VAL A 78 12.13 8.59 -0.06
C VAL A 78 10.97 8.40 -1.04
N GLN A 79 9.73 8.42 -0.54
CA GLN A 79 8.54 8.24 -1.38
C GLN A 79 8.46 9.33 -2.44
N SER A 80 8.57 10.61 -2.06
CA SER A 80 8.52 11.73 -3.01
C SER A 80 9.62 11.63 -4.07
N ALA A 81 10.85 11.31 -3.68
CA ALA A 81 11.95 11.21 -4.64
C ALA A 81 11.76 10.07 -5.65
N ILE A 82 11.16 8.95 -5.23
CA ILE A 82 10.82 7.84 -6.14
C ILE A 82 9.67 8.22 -7.05
N GLU A 83 8.61 8.85 -6.52
CA GLU A 83 7.47 9.32 -7.30
C GLU A 83 7.90 10.34 -8.37
N ASP A 84 8.77 11.28 -8.00
CA ASP A 84 9.33 12.27 -8.91
C ASP A 84 10.19 11.61 -10.00
N TYR A 85 11.05 10.67 -9.62
CA TYR A 85 11.92 9.95 -10.56
C TYR A 85 11.14 9.12 -11.58
N LEU A 86 10.06 8.47 -11.13
CA LEU A 86 9.19 7.64 -11.96
C LEU A 86 8.08 8.45 -12.67
N GLU A 87 8.08 9.77 -12.53
CA GLU A 87 7.07 10.69 -13.06
C GLU A 87 5.64 10.26 -12.71
N ILE A 88 5.42 9.80 -11.48
CA ILE A 88 4.11 9.33 -11.01
C ILE A 88 3.15 10.51 -10.93
N LYS A 89 2.09 10.48 -11.72
CA LYS A 89 1.06 11.53 -11.75
C LYS A 89 -0.15 11.14 -10.92
N SER A 90 -0.98 12.11 -10.54
CA SER A 90 -2.22 11.88 -9.80
C SER A 90 -3.19 10.93 -10.52
N GLY A 91 -3.18 10.94 -11.86
CA GLY A 91 -3.92 9.97 -12.68
C GLY A 91 -3.40 8.52 -12.56
N ASP A 92 -2.11 8.34 -12.32
CA ASP A 92 -1.54 7.01 -12.07
C ASP A 92 -2.00 6.48 -10.71
N LYS A 93 -1.98 7.32 -9.66
CA LYS A 93 -2.48 6.96 -8.33
C LYS A 93 -3.98 6.59 -8.37
N CYS A 94 -4.77 7.33 -9.14
CA CYS A 94 -6.17 6.99 -9.39
C CYS A 94 -6.31 5.62 -10.08
N SER A 95 -5.50 5.37 -11.12
CA SER A 95 -5.51 4.10 -11.85
C SER A 95 -5.10 2.91 -10.97
N VAL A 96 -4.11 3.09 -10.11
CA VAL A 96 -3.72 2.13 -9.08
C VAL A 96 -4.91 1.80 -8.19
N LEU A 97 -5.61 2.81 -7.66
CA LEU A 97 -6.77 2.58 -6.80
C LEU A 97 -7.90 1.81 -7.50
N LYS A 98 -8.23 2.18 -8.75
CA LYS A 98 -9.29 1.49 -9.54
C LYS A 98 -8.95 0.03 -9.86
N THR A 99 -7.66 -0.26 -10.00
CA THR A 99 -7.19 -1.62 -10.33
C THR A 99 -6.81 -2.45 -9.11
N LEU A 100 -6.76 -1.85 -7.92
CA LEU A 100 -6.42 -2.49 -6.67
C LEU A 100 -7.30 -3.73 -6.43
N LYS A 101 -6.71 -4.85 -6.01
CA LYS A 101 -7.42 -6.10 -5.71
C LYS A 101 -7.09 -6.57 -4.30
N ILE A 102 -8.10 -7.09 -3.60
CA ILE A 102 -7.90 -7.74 -2.30
C ILE A 102 -7.04 -9.00 -2.44
N LYS A 103 -6.06 -9.18 -1.54
CA LYS A 103 -5.20 -10.37 -1.50
C LYS A 103 -5.97 -11.58 -0.90
N GLN A 104 -5.60 -12.81 -1.24
CA GLN A 104 -6.33 -14.03 -0.86
C GLN A 104 -6.50 -14.24 0.66
N ASN A 105 -5.54 -13.80 1.47
CA ASN A 105 -5.55 -13.94 2.93
C ASN A 105 -5.83 -12.62 3.67
N GLU A 106 -6.15 -11.56 2.94
CA GLU A 106 -6.43 -10.24 3.50
C GLU A 106 -7.90 -10.14 3.89
N THR A 107 -8.18 -9.58 5.08
CA THR A 107 -9.56 -9.37 5.54
C THR A 107 -10.21 -8.21 4.77
N ILE A 108 -11.54 -8.22 4.61
CA ILE A 108 -12.23 -7.08 3.99
C ILE A 108 -11.95 -5.79 4.78
N LYS A 109 -11.92 -5.86 6.11
CA LYS A 109 -11.64 -4.70 6.97
C LYS A 109 -10.25 -4.10 6.72
N SER A 110 -9.22 -4.94 6.67
CA SER A 110 -7.84 -4.46 6.39
C SER A 110 -7.74 -3.91 4.96
N PHE A 111 -8.39 -4.57 4.00
CA PHE A 111 -8.44 -4.09 2.62
C PHE A 111 -9.14 -2.73 2.50
N ASN A 112 -10.29 -2.54 3.15
CA ASN A 112 -11.04 -1.28 3.14
C ASN A 112 -10.21 -0.14 3.75
N TYR A 113 -9.47 -0.41 4.82
CA TYR A 113 -8.56 0.57 5.42
C TYR A 113 -7.48 1.02 4.42
N LYS A 114 -6.86 0.06 3.73
CA LYS A 114 -5.87 0.33 2.68
C LYS A 114 -6.49 1.14 1.53
N TYR A 115 -7.63 0.70 1.01
CA TYR A 115 -8.35 1.37 -0.08
C TYR A 115 -8.69 2.82 0.30
N LEU A 116 -9.20 3.05 1.50
CA LEU A 116 -9.58 4.38 1.98
C LEU A 116 -8.36 5.29 2.18
N THR A 117 -7.24 4.72 2.64
CA THR A 117 -5.98 5.45 2.79
C THR A 117 -5.48 5.96 1.43
N LEU A 118 -5.46 5.11 0.42
CA LEU A 118 -5.10 5.48 -0.95
C LEU A 118 -6.09 6.50 -1.54
N TYR A 119 -7.39 6.29 -1.33
CA TYR A 119 -8.45 7.21 -1.75
C TYR A 119 -8.24 8.63 -1.21
N HIS A 120 -7.89 8.76 0.08
CA HIS A 120 -7.64 10.07 0.70
C HIS A 120 -6.31 10.73 0.30
N ARG A 121 -5.40 9.99 -0.34
CA ARG A 121 -4.16 10.54 -0.92
C ARG A 121 -4.36 11.09 -2.33
N LEU A 122 -5.50 10.81 -2.97
CA LEU A 122 -5.83 11.37 -4.28
C LEU A 122 -6.16 12.86 -4.18
N GLU A 123 -5.87 13.59 -5.26
CA GLU A 123 -6.39 14.94 -5.41
C GLU A 123 -7.92 14.92 -5.52
N ARG A 124 -8.57 16.02 -5.12
CA ARG A 124 -10.04 16.12 -5.01
C ARG A 124 -10.79 15.73 -6.27
N ASP A 125 -10.27 16.06 -7.45
CA ASP A 125 -10.94 15.75 -8.71
C ASP A 125 -10.85 14.26 -9.06
N PHE A 126 -9.75 13.60 -8.69
CA PHE A 126 -9.62 12.15 -8.84
C PHE A 126 -10.46 11.38 -7.80
N MET A 127 -10.66 11.93 -6.60
CA MET A 127 -11.56 11.33 -5.61
C MET A 127 -13.00 11.23 -6.15
N LYS A 128 -13.49 12.26 -6.84
CA LYS A 128 -14.87 12.32 -7.37
C LYS A 128 -15.18 11.25 -8.42
N ILE A 129 -14.17 10.71 -9.08
CA ILE A 129 -14.33 9.74 -10.17
C ILE A 129 -14.15 8.29 -9.73
N ILE A 130 -13.88 8.05 -8.43
CA ILE A 130 -13.87 6.70 -7.84
C ILE A 130 -15.31 6.33 -7.48
N SER A 131 -15.79 5.21 -8.02
CA SER A 131 -17.15 4.74 -7.81
C SER A 131 -17.22 3.51 -6.89
N VAL A 132 -18.45 3.15 -6.50
CA VAL A 132 -18.73 1.86 -5.84
C VAL A 132 -18.37 0.68 -6.76
N ASP A 133 -18.54 0.83 -8.08
CA ASP A 133 -18.14 -0.21 -9.05
C ASP A 133 -16.63 -0.45 -9.08
N ASP A 134 -15.82 0.61 -8.95
CA ASP A 134 -14.36 0.47 -8.83
C ASP A 134 -14.03 -0.40 -7.60
N TYR A 135 -14.67 -0.14 -6.46
CA TYR A 135 -14.50 -0.94 -5.25
C TYR A 135 -15.04 -2.38 -5.36
N LEU A 136 -16.23 -2.57 -5.96
CA LEU A 136 -16.79 -3.90 -6.22
C LEU A 136 -15.80 -4.74 -7.05
N ASN A 137 -15.23 -4.16 -8.09
CA ASN A 137 -14.20 -4.80 -8.89
C ASN A 137 -12.97 -5.18 -8.06
N SER A 138 -12.63 -4.43 -7.01
CA SER A 138 -11.53 -4.72 -6.10
C SER A 138 -11.76 -5.95 -5.22
N ILE A 139 -13.00 -6.18 -4.80
CA ILE A 139 -13.38 -7.30 -3.91
C ILE A 139 -14.05 -8.46 -4.64
N LYS A 140 -14.11 -8.45 -5.98
CA LYS A 140 -14.79 -9.47 -6.83
C LYS A 140 -14.46 -10.93 -6.48
N LYS A 141 -13.25 -11.22 -6.00
CA LYS A 141 -12.84 -12.58 -5.57
C LYS A 141 -13.48 -13.03 -4.25
N ARG A 142 -14.01 -12.11 -3.45
CA ARG A 142 -14.74 -12.36 -2.20
C ARG A 142 -16.23 -12.46 -2.51
N VAL A 143 -16.62 -13.59 -3.09
CA VAL A 143 -17.94 -13.79 -3.71
C VAL A 143 -19.10 -13.37 -2.81
N TYR A 144 -19.14 -13.82 -1.55
CA TYR A 144 -20.23 -13.49 -0.65
C TYR A 144 -20.26 -11.99 -0.29
N PRO A 145 -19.19 -11.37 0.28
CA PRO A 145 -19.16 -9.92 0.49
C PRO A 145 -19.49 -9.07 -0.74
N HIS A 146 -18.95 -9.45 -1.90
CA HIS A 146 -19.22 -8.77 -3.17
C HIS A 146 -20.72 -8.82 -3.53
N SER A 147 -21.36 -9.98 -3.42
CA SER A 147 -22.80 -10.12 -3.71
C SER A 147 -23.67 -9.27 -2.78
N GLN A 148 -23.29 -9.15 -1.51
CA GLN A 148 -24.06 -8.38 -0.53
C GLN A 148 -24.01 -6.88 -0.83
N VAL A 149 -22.87 -6.36 -1.31
CA VAL A 149 -22.77 -4.96 -1.73
C VAL A 149 -23.64 -4.69 -2.96
N ILE A 150 -23.67 -5.61 -3.94
CA ILE A 150 -24.56 -5.49 -5.12
C ILE A 150 -26.02 -5.45 -4.69
N LEU A 151 -26.46 -6.39 -3.86
CA LEU A 151 -27.85 -6.48 -3.39
C LEU A 151 -28.28 -5.29 -2.54
N ALA A 152 -27.33 -4.65 -1.85
CA ALA A 152 -27.59 -3.48 -1.04
C ALA A 152 -27.66 -2.18 -1.85
N GLU A 153 -27.37 -2.22 -3.17
CA GLU A 153 -27.43 -1.07 -4.08
C GLU A 153 -26.76 0.19 -3.50
N CYS A 154 -25.58 0.02 -2.89
CA CYS A 154 -24.89 1.11 -2.19
C CYS A 154 -24.55 2.27 -3.13
N GLU A 155 -24.89 3.49 -2.74
CA GLU A 155 -24.57 4.71 -3.51
C GLU A 155 -23.19 5.27 -3.15
N THR A 156 -22.71 4.97 -1.94
CA THR A 156 -21.45 5.49 -1.42
C THR A 156 -20.44 4.39 -1.09
N LEU A 157 -19.15 4.73 -1.20
CA LEU A 157 -18.06 3.85 -0.73
C LEU A 157 -18.20 3.50 0.75
N SER A 158 -18.67 4.44 1.58
CA SER A 158 -18.84 4.21 3.02
C SER A 158 -19.88 3.13 3.31
N GLU A 159 -20.99 3.13 2.58
CA GLU A 159 -22.01 2.08 2.69
C GLU A 159 -21.48 0.74 2.19
N ALA A 160 -20.85 0.73 1.02
CA ALA A 160 -20.28 -0.47 0.42
C ALA A 160 -19.27 -1.15 1.37
N PHE A 161 -18.40 -0.37 2.02
CA PHE A 161 -17.42 -0.89 2.98
C PHE A 161 -18.09 -1.56 4.18
N LYS A 162 -19.10 -0.88 4.77
CA LYS A 162 -19.84 -1.41 5.92
C LYS A 162 -20.57 -2.71 5.57
N VAL A 163 -21.21 -2.77 4.39
CA VAL A 163 -21.92 -3.97 3.93
C VAL A 163 -20.94 -5.13 3.72
N ALA A 164 -19.83 -4.89 3.03
CA ALA A 164 -18.81 -5.92 2.77
C ALA A 164 -18.20 -6.46 4.08
N GLU A 165 -17.87 -5.61 5.06
CA GLU A 165 -17.34 -6.02 6.36
C GLU A 165 -18.36 -6.85 7.16
N LYS A 166 -19.64 -6.43 7.15
CA LYS A 166 -20.72 -7.17 7.81
C LYS A 166 -20.90 -8.54 7.18
N ALA A 167 -20.81 -8.63 5.86
CA ALA A 167 -20.92 -9.88 5.11
C ALA A 167 -19.77 -10.84 5.43
N GLU A 168 -18.51 -10.39 5.41
CA GLU A 168 -17.37 -11.23 5.80
C GLU A 168 -17.52 -11.76 7.25
N LYS A 169 -18.00 -10.90 8.17
CA LYS A 169 -18.25 -11.30 9.55
C LYS A 169 -19.35 -12.37 9.66
N ALA A 170 -20.39 -12.29 8.84
CA ALA A 170 -21.47 -13.28 8.80
C ALA A 170 -20.97 -14.64 8.25
N GLU A 171 -20.26 -14.63 7.12
CA GLU A 171 -19.67 -15.82 6.50
C GLU A 171 -18.76 -16.59 7.48
N ARG A 172 -17.88 -15.86 8.19
CA ARG A 172 -16.99 -16.47 9.19
C ARG A 172 -17.72 -17.09 10.38
N ARG A 173 -18.93 -16.63 10.72
CA ARG A 173 -19.73 -17.20 11.80
C ARG A 173 -20.38 -18.51 11.35
N THR A 174 -20.86 -18.57 10.11
CA THR A 174 -21.49 -19.76 9.52
C THR A 174 -20.48 -20.88 9.22
N ILE A 175 -19.24 -20.55 8.85
CA ILE A 175 -18.18 -21.57 8.62
C ILE A 175 -17.68 -22.19 9.93
N LYS A 176 -17.80 -21.46 11.05
CA LYS A 176 -17.34 -21.91 12.38
C LYS A 176 -18.42 -22.57 13.23
N SER A 177 -19.67 -22.57 12.77
CA SER A 177 -20.81 -23.27 13.38
C SER A 177 -21.00 -24.63 12.74
#